data_AF-A0A1I0X8Z3-F1
#
_entry.id   AF-A0A1I0X8Z3-F1
#
_cell.length_a   1.000
_cell.length_b   1.000
_cell.length_c   1.000
_cell.angle_alpha   90.00
_cell.angle_beta   90.00
_cell.angle_gamma   90.00
#
_symmetry.space_group_name_H-M   'P 1'
#
loop_
_entity.id
_entity.type
_entity.pdbx_description
1 polymer ?
#
loop_
_entity_poly.entity_id
_entity_poly.type
_entity_poly.pdbx_seq_one_letter_code
_entity_poly.pdbx_strand_id
1 'polypeptide(L)' 'MKEELEEKIKSMVSGILNITDSFDINEGFIQLGADSMFFAKLQIEIKRQLGKRLPLKVIFSNASVSMLADEILGESL' A
#
# COMPACT_ATOMS: atom_id res chain seq x y z
N MET A 1 -7.20 2.62 -14.56
CA MET A 1 -7.08 3.60 -13.46
C MET A 1 -6.72 2.91 -12.14
N LYS A 2 -7.50 1.93 -11.66
CA LYS A 2 -7.16 1.13 -10.46
C LYS A 2 -5.88 0.31 -10.64
N GLU A 3 -5.75 -0.44 -11.74
CA GLU A 3 -4.57 -1.26 -12.04
C GLU A 3 -3.24 -0.45 -12.01
N GLU A 4 -3.22 0.76 -12.59
CA GLU A 4 -2.03 1.63 -12.55
C GLU A 4 -1.69 2.09 -11.12
N LEU A 5 -2.70 2.30 -10.27
CA LEU A 5 -2.51 2.66 -8.88
C LEU A 5 -2.00 1.46 -8.07
N GLU A 6 -2.55 0.28 -8.31
CA GLU A 6 -2.09 -0.97 -7.71
C GLU A 6 -0.61 -1.23 -8.05
N GLU A 7 -0.21 -1.07 -9.31
CA GLU A 7 1.20 -1.20 -9.72
C GLU A 7 2.12 -0.19 -9.01
N LYS A 8 1.67 1.06 -8.84
CA LYS A 8 2.43 2.06 -8.07
C LYS A 8 2.57 1.67 -6.60
N ILE A 9 1.48 1.25 -5.97
CA ILE A 9 1.48 0.81 -4.56
C ILE A 9 2.37 -0.43 -4.42
N LYS A 10 2.25 -1.40 -5.33
CA LYS A 10 3.07 -2.61 -5.38
C LYS A 10 4.56 -2.27 -5.44
N SER A 11 4.94 -1.33 -6.29
CA SER A 11 6.32 -0.84 -6.37
C SER A 11 6.80 -0.21 -5.05
N MET A 12 5.98 0.60 -4.38
CA MET A 12 6.31 1.15 -3.06
C MET A 12 6.51 0.04 -2.03
N VAL A 13 5.61 -0.95 -1.99
CA VAL A 13 5.65 -2.07 -1.05
C VAL A 13 6.89 -2.92 -1.28
N SER A 14 7.16 -3.34 -2.52
CA SER A 14 8.38 -4.08 -2.89
C SER A 14 9.64 -3.33 -2.47
N GLY A 15 9.69 -2.01 -2.70
CA GLY A 15 10.84 -1.19 -2.35
C GLY A 15 11.06 -1.06 -0.83
N ILE A 16 10.00 -1.04 -0.03
CA ILE A 16 10.10 -0.92 1.43
C ILE A 16 10.47 -2.26 2.08
N LEU A 17 9.87 -3.36 1.60
CA LEU A 17 10.07 -4.71 2.15
C LEU A 17 11.25 -5.46 1.49
N ASN A 18 11.88 -4.88 0.47
CA ASN A 18 12.93 -5.52 -0.34
C ASN A 18 12.46 -6.83 -0.99
N ILE A 19 11.20 -6.87 -1.45
CA ILE A 19 10.65 -8.02 -2.18
C ILE A 19 11.10 -7.93 -3.63
N THR A 20 11.87 -8.93 -4.09
CA THR A 20 12.38 -9.03 -5.46
C THR A 20 11.44 -9.79 -6.40
N ASP A 21 10.60 -10.66 -5.85
CA ASP A 21 9.65 -11.48 -6.61
C ASP A 21 8.27 -10.80 -6.70
N SER A 22 7.41 -11.28 -7.59
CA SER A 22 6.01 -10.84 -7.62
C SER A 22 5.24 -11.42 -6.43
N PHE A 23 4.32 -10.63 -5.89
CA PHE A 23 3.36 -11.06 -4.87
C PHE A 23 1.92 -10.72 -5.30
N ASP A 24 0.94 -11.36 -4.67
CA ASP A 24 -0.48 -11.15 -4.94
C ASP A 24 -0.93 -9.79 -4.36
N ILE A 25 -1.65 -8.99 -5.15
CA ILE A 25 -2.17 -7.68 -4.73
C ILE A 25 -3.19 -7.78 -3.58
N ASN A 26 -3.76 -8.96 -3.37
CA ASN A 26 -4.68 -9.26 -2.27
C ASN A 26 -3.96 -9.83 -1.05
N GLU A 27 -2.67 -10.15 -1.16
CA GLU A 27 -1.88 -10.59 -0.03
C GLU A 27 -1.69 -9.45 0.97
N GLY A 28 -1.93 -9.77 2.24
CA GLY A 28 -1.86 -8.76 3.27
C GLY A 28 -0.40 -8.37 3.55
N PHE A 29 -0.15 -7.09 3.84
CA PHE A 29 1.17 -6.56 4.09
C PHE A 29 1.86 -7.28 5.26
N ILE A 30 1.12 -7.68 6.28
CA ILE A 30 1.67 -8.41 7.43
C ILE A 30 2.18 -9.80 7.00
N GLN A 31 1.46 -10.49 6.11
CA GLN A 31 1.89 -11.76 5.52
C GLN A 31 3.17 -11.58 4.69
N LEU A 32 3.31 -10.43 4.03
CA LEU A 32 4.51 -10.03 3.30
C LEU A 32 5.67 -9.58 4.21
N GLY A 33 5.49 -9.56 5.54
CA GLY A 33 6.52 -9.18 6.51
C GLY A 33 6.47 -7.71 6.96
N ALA A 34 5.36 -7.00 6.74
CA ALA A 34 5.19 -5.64 7.21
C ALA A 34 5.16 -5.53 8.74
N ASP A 35 5.83 -4.49 9.23
CA ASP A 35 5.82 -4.07 10.63
C ASP A 35 5.35 -2.61 10.76
N SER A 36 5.43 -2.05 11.97
CA SER A 36 5.04 -0.65 12.21
C SER A 36 5.86 0.36 11.40
N MET A 37 7.13 0.05 11.13
CA MET A 37 8.01 0.93 10.37
C MET A 37 7.64 0.91 8.87
N PHE A 38 7.23 -0.24 8.34
CA PHE A 38 6.69 -0.36 6.99
C PHE A 38 5.49 0.59 6.81
N PHE A 39 4.50 0.54 7.70
CA PHE A 39 3.30 1.38 7.57
C PHE A 39 3.62 2.87 7.60
N ALA A 40 4.55 3.29 8.46
CA ALA A 40 5.01 4.67 8.52
C ALA A 40 5.73 5.10 7.22
N LYS A 41 6.60 4.26 6.67
CA LYS A 41 7.29 4.52 5.39
C LYS A 41 6.31 4.57 4.22
N LEU A 42 5.36 3.63 4.17
CA LEU A 42 4.34 3.58 3.13
C LEU A 42 3.46 4.83 3.15
N GLN A 43 3.08 5.33 4.33
CA GLN A 43 2.35 6.60 4.46
C GLN A 43 3.12 7.78 3.84
N ILE A 44 4.43 7.86 4.08
CA ILE A 44 5.29 8.91 3.53
C ILE A 44 5.36 8.79 2.00
N GLU A 45 5.54 7.57 1.47
CA GLU A 45 5.62 7.32 0.03
C GLU A 45 4.32 7.62 -0.70
N ILE A 46 3.16 7.23 -0.16
CA ILE A 46 1.84 7.58 -0.69
C ILE A 46 1.69 9.11 -0.77
N LYS A 47 2.06 9.82 0.30
CA LYS A 47 2.03 11.28 0.31
C LYS A 47 2.97 11.88 -0.73
N ARG A 48 4.18 11.33 -0.89
CA ARG A 48 5.21 11.82 -1.80
C ARG A 48 4.84 11.59 -3.26
N GLN A 49 4.35 10.40 -3.60
CA GLN A 49 4.12 9.99 -4.99
C GLN A 49 2.71 10.29 -5.49
N LEU A 50 1.71 10.28 -4.59
CA LEU A 50 0.30 10.44 -4.94
C LEU A 50 -0.31 11.76 -4.42
N GLY A 51 0.40 12.49 -3.56
CA GLY A 51 -0.10 13.72 -2.93
C GLY A 51 -1.22 13.51 -1.91
N LYS A 52 -1.58 12.26 -1.60
CA LYS A 52 -2.66 11.89 -0.68
C LYS A 52 -2.13 11.74 0.74
N ARG A 53 -2.82 12.34 1.72
CA ARG A 53 -2.52 12.16 3.14
C ARG A 53 -3.52 11.19 3.75
N LEU A 54 -3.13 9.93 3.86
CA LEU A 54 -3.93 8.91 4.54
C LEU A 54 -3.55 8.82 6.02
N PRO A 55 -4.51 8.73 6.95
CA PRO A 55 -4.24 8.38 8.34
C PRO A 55 -3.57 7.01 8.43
N LEU A 56 -2.61 6.84 9.36
CA LEU A 56 -1.90 5.57 9.51
C LEU A 56 -2.86 4.39 9.80
N LYS A 57 -3.93 4.66 10.57
CA LYS A 57 -4.99 3.69 10.85
C LYS A 57 -5.67 3.16 9.59
N VAL A 58 -5.85 4.01 8.57
CA VAL A 58 -6.48 3.63 7.29
C VAL A 58 -5.56 2.68 6.52
N ILE A 59 -4.27 3.00 6.44
CA ILE A 59 -3.27 2.14 5.77
C ILE A 59 -3.13 0.79 6.50
N PHE A 60 -3.19 0.81 7.84
CA PHE A 60 -3.14 -0.41 8.63
C PHE A 60 -4.40 -1.28 8.47
N SER A 61 -5.58 -0.66 8.34
CA SER A 61 -6.86 -1.37 8.18
C SER A 61 -7.04 -1.93 6.76
N ASN A 62 -6.54 -1.20 5.75
CA ASN A 62 -6.53 -1.61 4.36
C ASN A 62 -5.20 -2.32 4.04
N ALA A 63 -5.08 -3.52 4.62
CA ALA A 63 -3.80 -4.21 4.71
C ALA A 63 -3.34 -4.91 3.43
N SER A 64 -3.84 -4.59 2.23
CA SER A 64 -3.33 -5.14 0.96
C SER A 64 -3.26 -4.06 -0.13
N VAL A 65 -2.57 -4.36 -1.23
CA VAL A 65 -2.45 -3.42 -2.36
C VAL A 65 -3.81 -3.05 -2.94
N SER A 66 -4.66 -4.06 -3.17
CA SER A 66 -6.01 -3.90 -3.73
C SER A 66 -6.89 -3.03 -2.83
N MET A 67 -6.95 -3.36 -1.53
CA MET A 67 -7.77 -2.59 -0.56
C MET A 67 -7.28 -1.15 -0.42
N LEU A 68 -5.97 -0.93 -0.44
CA LEU A 68 -5.41 0.41 -0.32
C LEU A 68 -5.66 1.25 -1.59
N ALA A 69 -5.67 0.62 -2.76
CA ALA A 69 -6.07 1.26 -4.01
C ALA A 69 -7.54 1.71 -3.96
N ASP A 70 -8.44 0.84 -3.48
CA ASP A 70 -9.86 1.15 -3.33
C ASP A 70 -10.09 2.33 -2.39
N GLU A 71 -9.42 2.32 -1.24
CA GLU A 71 -9.48 3.42 -0.28
C GLU A 71 -9.01 4.76 -0.90
N ILE A 72 -7.94 4.74 -1.71
CA ILE A 72 -7.39 5.94 -2.35
C ILE A 72 -8.33 6.48 -3.44
N LEU A 73 -9.01 5.59 -4.16
CA LEU A 73 -10.01 5.93 -5.16
C LEU A 73 -11.34 6.38 -4.54
N GLY A 74 -11.56 6.11 -3.25
CA GLY A 74 -12.82 6.37 -2.55
C GLY A 74 -13.89 5.31 -2.85
N GLU A 75 -13.46 4.10 -3.19
CA GLU A 75 -14.31 2.93 -3.46
C GLU A 75 -14.52 2.05 -2.21
N SER A 76 -13.93 2.44 -1.06
CA SER A 76 -14.27 1.85 0.25
C SER A 76 -15.74 2.14 0.61
N LEU A 77 -16.56 1.08 0.69
CA LEU A 77 -17.94 1.09 1.19
C LEU A 77 -18.01 1.16 2.72
#